data_AF-A0A843ID89-F1
#
_entry.id   AF-A0A843ID89-F1
#
_cell.length_a   1.000
_cell.length_b   1.000
_cell.length_c   1.000
_cell.angle_alpha   90.00
_cell.angle_beta   90.00
_cell.angle_gamma   90.00
#
_symmetry.space_group_name_H-M   'P 1'
#
loop_
_entity.id
_entity.type
_entity.pdbx_description
1 polymer ?
#
loop_
_entity_poly.entity_id
_entity_poly.type
_entity_poly.pdbx_seq_one_letter_code
_entity_poly.pdbx_strand_id
1 'polypeptide(L)'
;MRQKIQTSVIGSYPVFINTQEIMNQYFTEQPIPWAPYIRQAVQDMTTAGITNVSDGQTRDPFIQLFTRKMKGCRVRQRPEIIGKVQYLDPITVDDQIYAKRLLPRHTKLIGVLTGPYTLAKSSVDSFYHDEKELAFDFATALRKEAEHLVKHVDFISIDEPVFSNELPEYASELLQTITKDLSCQTRLHVCGDVSGIIPQLVDMPVDILSHEFKASPHLFEGFIEYPCKKHMCIGAVRSDDVRVESVEEIVTHVRKALSVFDGNILQIAPDCGQRLLPRDCAFQKLKNLALAGEKLNGG
;
A
#
# COMPACT_ATOMS: atom_id res chain seq x y z
N MET A 1 -1.44 10.73 27.74
CA MET A 1 -0.21 10.73 26.91
C MET A 1 -0.63 10.86 25.46
N ARG A 2 0.00 11.76 24.68
CA ARG A 2 -0.29 11.91 23.24
C ARG A 2 0.19 10.64 22.51
N GLN A 3 -0.60 10.10 21.60
CA GLN A 3 -0.22 8.95 20.77
C GLN A 3 1.03 9.31 19.95
N LYS A 4 2.03 8.42 19.90
CA LYS A 4 3.22 8.62 19.07
C LYS A 4 2.87 8.39 17.60
N ILE A 5 3.32 9.31 16.74
CA ILE A 5 3.19 9.20 15.28
C ILE A 5 4.18 8.13 14.81
N GLN A 6 3.67 7.14 14.06
CA GLN A 6 4.47 6.07 13.47
C GLN A 6 4.94 6.48 12.08
N THR A 7 6.14 6.05 11.69
CA THR A 7 6.64 6.19 10.32
C THR A 7 6.32 4.93 9.55
N SER A 8 5.83 5.08 8.33
CA SER A 8 5.28 3.99 7.53
C SER A 8 5.70 4.12 6.06
N VAL A 9 5.53 3.02 5.31
CA VAL A 9 5.52 3.03 3.85
C VAL A 9 4.12 2.70 3.33
N ILE A 10 3.89 2.97 2.04
CA ILE A 10 2.66 2.52 1.38
C ILE A 10 2.78 1.04 1.01
N GLY A 11 3.80 0.68 0.23
CA GLY A 11 4.01 -0.72 -0.16
C GLY A 11 5.25 -0.89 -1.00
N SER A 12 5.17 -0.59 -2.29
CA SER A 12 6.28 -0.87 -3.20
C SER A 12 7.53 -0.02 -2.96
N TYR A 13 8.70 -0.62 -3.18
CA TYR A 13 10.02 0.02 -2.99
C TYR A 13 10.96 -0.29 -4.17
N PRO A 14 11.84 0.65 -4.58
CA PRO A 14 12.77 0.42 -5.69
C PRO A 14 13.94 -0.47 -5.25
N VAL A 15 14.28 -1.44 -6.09
CA VAL A 15 15.41 -2.37 -5.88
C VAL A 15 16.23 -2.47 -7.16
N PHE A 16 17.51 -2.78 -7.03
CA PHE A 16 18.35 -3.07 -8.20
C PHE A 16 18.09 -4.50 -8.66
N ILE A 17 17.38 -4.65 -9.78
CA ILE A 17 17.11 -5.95 -10.39
C ILE A 17 18.20 -6.26 -11.42
N ASN A 18 18.94 -7.36 -11.22
CA ASN A 18 19.89 -7.83 -12.20
C ASN A 18 19.15 -8.55 -13.34
N THR A 19 18.79 -7.79 -14.38
CA THR A 19 18.03 -8.33 -15.51
C THR A 19 18.76 -9.46 -16.24
N GLN A 20 20.10 -9.41 -16.30
CA GLN A 20 20.89 -10.45 -16.94
C GLN A 20 20.80 -11.78 -16.18
N GLU A 21 20.84 -11.72 -14.85
CA GLU A 21 20.67 -12.90 -14.00
C GLU A 21 19.27 -13.50 -14.13
N ILE A 22 18.23 -12.65 -14.13
CA ILE A 22 16.85 -13.09 -14.34
C ILE A 22 16.68 -13.78 -15.70
N MET A 23 17.24 -13.19 -16.76
CA MET A 23 17.20 -13.79 -18.10
C MET A 23 17.93 -15.15 -18.12
N ASN A 24 19.11 -15.24 -17.52
CA ASN A 24 19.85 -16.49 -17.45
C ASN A 24 19.07 -17.59 -16.70
N GLN A 25 18.43 -17.24 -15.58
CA GLN A 25 17.58 -18.17 -14.82
C GLN A 25 16.37 -18.63 -15.63
N TYR A 26 15.72 -17.72 -16.35
CA TYR A 26 14.62 -18.05 -17.25
C TYR A 26 15.05 -19.07 -18.32
N PHE A 27 16.18 -18.84 -19.01
CA PHE A 27 16.67 -19.75 -20.04
C PHE A 27 17.23 -21.08 -19.50
N THR A 28 17.55 -21.14 -18.21
CA THR A 28 18.03 -22.37 -17.54
C THR A 28 16.94 -23.06 -16.71
N GLU A 29 15.70 -22.59 -16.83
CA GLU A 29 14.52 -23.07 -16.07
C GLU A 29 14.75 -23.10 -14.54
N GLN A 30 15.62 -22.23 -14.04
CA GLN A 30 15.88 -22.07 -12.61
C GLN A 30 14.90 -21.06 -11.99
N PRO A 31 14.49 -21.28 -10.74
CA PRO A 31 13.62 -20.32 -10.05
C PRO A 31 14.35 -19.00 -9.82
N ILE A 32 13.66 -17.88 -10.08
CA ILE A 32 14.19 -16.55 -9.79
C ILE A 32 14.28 -16.37 -8.26
N PRO A 33 15.47 -16.07 -7.70
CA PRO A 33 15.64 -15.85 -6.29
C PRO A 33 15.14 -14.44 -5.98
N TRP A 34 13.90 -14.32 -5.54
CA TRP A 34 13.33 -13.03 -5.14
C TRP A 34 13.82 -12.55 -3.76
N ALA A 35 14.32 -13.48 -2.95
CA ALA A 35 14.78 -13.24 -1.58
C ALA A 35 15.87 -12.14 -1.42
N PRO A 36 16.86 -11.98 -2.32
CA PRO A 36 17.82 -10.87 -2.25
C PRO A 36 17.16 -9.50 -2.47
N TYR A 37 16.19 -9.40 -3.37
CA TYR A 37 15.49 -8.15 -3.67
C TYR A 37 14.57 -7.73 -2.52
N ILE A 38 13.79 -8.67 -1.96
CA ILE A 38 12.99 -8.42 -0.75
C ILE A 38 13.90 -7.99 0.40
N ARG A 39 15.05 -8.67 0.57
CA ARG A 39 16.03 -8.31 1.60
C ARG A 39 16.54 -6.89 1.43
N GLN A 40 16.89 -6.49 0.22
CA GLN A 40 17.36 -5.14 -0.07
C GLN A 40 16.30 -4.09 0.29
N ALA A 41 15.05 -4.28 -0.15
CA ALA A 41 13.96 -3.37 0.16
C ALA A 41 13.73 -3.24 1.68
N VAL A 42 13.62 -4.38 2.39
CA VAL A 42 13.40 -4.39 3.84
C VAL A 42 14.57 -3.75 4.60
N GLN A 43 15.81 -4.03 4.19
CA GLN A 43 17.00 -3.43 4.80
C GLN A 43 17.04 -1.92 4.60
N ASP A 44 16.71 -1.41 3.42
CA ASP A 44 16.69 0.02 3.15
C ASP A 44 15.63 0.73 4.00
N MET A 45 14.40 0.21 4.04
CA MET A 45 13.31 0.78 4.83
C MET A 45 13.62 0.78 6.33
N THR A 46 14.16 -0.33 6.85
CA THR A 46 14.50 -0.45 8.29
C THR A 46 15.72 0.40 8.65
N THR A 47 16.75 0.44 7.81
CA THR A 47 17.95 1.28 8.01
C THR A 47 17.63 2.77 7.93
N ALA A 48 16.64 3.15 7.11
CA ALA A 48 16.13 4.52 7.07
C ALA A 48 15.39 4.94 8.35
N GLY A 49 15.05 4.01 9.25
CA GLY A 49 14.36 4.29 10.50
C GLY A 49 12.83 4.19 10.42
N ILE A 50 12.29 3.51 9.40
CA ILE A 50 10.84 3.33 9.26
C ILE A 50 10.32 2.25 10.21
N THR A 51 9.24 2.55 10.94
CA THR A 51 8.66 1.65 11.95
C THR A 51 7.65 0.64 11.39
N ASN A 52 6.96 0.98 10.30
CA ASN A 52 6.00 0.11 9.62
C ASN A 52 6.47 -0.10 8.17
N VAL A 53 6.98 -1.27 7.85
CA VAL A 53 7.60 -1.58 6.55
C VAL A 53 6.83 -2.67 5.80
N SER A 54 7.00 -2.74 4.48
CA SER A 54 6.45 -3.81 3.63
C SER A 54 7.56 -4.79 3.20
N ASP A 55 7.21 -5.74 2.33
CA ASP A 55 8.15 -6.57 1.57
C ASP A 55 8.75 -5.86 0.33
N GLY A 56 8.35 -4.61 0.07
CA GLY A 56 8.70 -3.83 -1.13
C GLY A 56 7.96 -4.27 -2.41
N GLN A 57 7.10 -5.29 -2.34
CA GLN A 57 6.36 -5.91 -3.45
C GLN A 57 7.23 -6.32 -4.65
N THR A 58 8.51 -6.63 -4.47
CA THR A 58 9.54 -6.59 -5.52
C THR A 58 9.33 -7.53 -6.72
N ARG A 59 8.45 -8.54 -6.61
CA ARG A 59 8.29 -9.62 -7.61
C ARG A 59 7.70 -9.18 -8.94
N ASP A 60 6.60 -8.46 -8.88
CA ASP A 60 5.79 -8.13 -10.04
C ASP A 60 5.23 -6.72 -9.90
N PRO A 61 4.78 -6.09 -11.00
CA PRO A 61 3.85 -4.97 -10.91
C PRO A 61 2.64 -5.35 -10.06
N PHE A 62 2.17 -4.43 -9.21
CA PHE A 62 1.19 -4.73 -8.16
C PHE A 62 -0.15 -5.33 -8.66
N ILE A 63 -0.57 -5.07 -9.90
CA ILE A 63 -1.73 -5.76 -10.52
C ILE A 63 -1.39 -7.22 -10.88
N GLN A 64 -0.24 -7.44 -11.51
CA GLN A 64 0.18 -8.76 -11.99
C GLN A 64 0.53 -9.70 -10.83
N LEU A 65 1.03 -9.15 -9.72
CA LEU A 65 1.35 -9.90 -8.51
C LEU A 65 0.17 -10.78 -8.05
N PHE A 66 -1.05 -10.24 -8.08
CA PHE A 66 -2.25 -10.98 -7.70
C PHE A 66 -2.83 -11.78 -8.86
N THR A 67 -3.02 -11.14 -10.02
CA THR A 67 -3.70 -11.79 -11.16
C THR A 67 -2.94 -12.99 -11.73
N ARG A 68 -1.60 -13.06 -11.61
CA ARG A 68 -0.81 -14.25 -12.02
C ARG A 68 -1.12 -15.51 -11.19
N LYS A 69 -1.60 -15.35 -9.97
CA LYS A 69 -1.81 -16.44 -8.99
C LYS A 69 -3.27 -16.79 -8.75
N MET A 70 -4.19 -16.09 -9.40
CA MET A 70 -5.63 -16.33 -9.30
C MET A 70 -6.12 -17.16 -10.49
N LYS A 71 -7.03 -18.11 -10.22
CA LYS A 71 -7.76 -18.81 -11.28
C LYS A 71 -8.66 -17.82 -12.02
N GLY A 72 -8.93 -18.07 -13.30
CA GLY A 72 -9.76 -17.21 -14.13
C GLY A 72 -9.01 -16.00 -14.72
N CYS A 73 -7.81 -15.72 -14.22
CA CYS A 73 -6.93 -14.68 -14.72
C CYS A 73 -5.86 -15.25 -15.64
N ARG A 74 -5.59 -14.56 -16.75
CA ARG A 74 -4.48 -14.82 -17.66
C ARG A 74 -3.68 -13.54 -17.86
N VAL A 75 -2.37 -13.58 -17.59
CA VAL A 75 -1.53 -12.39 -17.73
C VAL A 75 -0.80 -12.41 -19.08
N ARG A 76 -1.09 -11.42 -19.92
CA ARG A 76 -0.33 -11.08 -21.14
C ARG A 76 0.35 -9.73 -20.96
N GLN A 77 0.07 -8.76 -21.82
CA GLN A 77 0.47 -7.35 -21.61
C GLN A 77 -0.35 -6.70 -20.49
N ARG A 78 -1.65 -7.00 -20.46
CA ARG A 78 -2.58 -6.69 -19.36
C ARG A 78 -3.18 -8.00 -18.83
N PRO A 79 -3.64 -8.04 -17.57
CA PRO A 79 -4.46 -9.15 -17.11
C PRO A 79 -5.75 -9.25 -17.93
N GLU A 80 -6.09 -10.46 -18.34
CA GLU A 80 -7.34 -10.80 -19.01
C GLU A 80 -8.13 -11.75 -18.11
N ILE A 81 -9.42 -11.48 -17.93
CA ILE A 81 -10.34 -12.36 -17.20
C ILE A 81 -11.01 -13.28 -18.21
N ILE A 82 -10.68 -14.55 -18.14
CA ILE A 82 -11.09 -15.59 -19.10
C ILE A 82 -11.98 -16.66 -18.46
N GLY A 83 -12.29 -16.50 -17.18
CA GLY A 83 -13.11 -17.42 -16.39
C GLY A 83 -13.33 -16.86 -15.00
N LYS A 84 -14.09 -17.60 -14.19
CA LYS A 84 -14.39 -17.19 -12.82
C LYS A 84 -13.11 -16.97 -12.00
N VAL A 85 -12.96 -15.77 -11.43
CA VAL A 85 -11.88 -15.38 -10.54
C VAL A 85 -11.99 -16.15 -9.24
N GLN A 86 -10.96 -16.92 -8.90
CA GLN A 86 -10.93 -17.69 -7.65
C GLN A 86 -9.52 -17.71 -7.06
N TYR A 87 -9.46 -17.63 -5.72
CA TYR A 87 -8.24 -17.91 -4.97
C TYR A 87 -7.86 -19.39 -5.10
N LEU A 88 -6.60 -19.65 -5.42
CA LEU A 88 -6.03 -21.00 -5.48
C LEU A 88 -5.17 -21.27 -4.25
N ASP A 89 -4.09 -20.51 -4.14
CA ASP A 89 -3.04 -20.67 -3.14
C ASP A 89 -2.55 -19.29 -2.65
N PRO A 90 -1.85 -19.23 -1.51
CA PRO A 90 -1.17 -18.02 -1.03
C PRO A 90 -0.34 -17.30 -2.10
N ILE A 91 -0.55 -15.98 -2.19
CA ILE A 91 0.02 -15.15 -3.25
C ILE A 91 1.31 -14.48 -2.76
N THR A 92 1.22 -13.73 -1.65
CA THR A 92 2.32 -12.93 -1.09
C THR A 92 2.76 -13.43 0.29
N VAL A 93 2.06 -14.40 0.88
CA VAL A 93 2.34 -14.92 2.23
C VAL A 93 3.80 -15.36 2.41
N ASP A 94 4.38 -16.08 1.44
CA ASP A 94 5.78 -16.53 1.55
C ASP A 94 6.78 -15.37 1.58
N ASP A 95 6.51 -14.30 0.82
CA ASP A 95 7.32 -13.08 0.82
C ASP A 95 7.24 -12.38 2.16
N GLN A 96 6.04 -12.32 2.75
CA GLN A 96 5.79 -11.72 4.05
C GLN A 96 6.44 -12.53 5.17
N ILE A 97 6.40 -13.87 5.11
CA ILE A 97 7.12 -14.74 6.05
C ILE A 97 8.63 -14.47 5.98
N TYR A 98 9.18 -14.35 4.77
CA TYR A 98 10.60 -14.05 4.59
C TYR A 98 10.95 -12.64 5.09
N ALA A 99 10.18 -11.62 4.72
CA ALA A 99 10.36 -10.24 5.17
C ALA A 99 10.31 -10.14 6.71
N LYS A 100 9.34 -10.81 7.36
CA LYS A 100 9.21 -10.85 8.82
C LYS A 100 10.48 -11.33 9.53
N ARG A 101 11.20 -12.30 8.95
CA ARG A 101 12.46 -12.84 9.52
C ARG A 101 13.61 -11.83 9.50
N LEU A 102 13.51 -10.78 8.69
CA LEU A 102 14.53 -9.74 8.55
C LEU A 102 14.28 -8.55 9.48
N LEU A 103 13.11 -8.47 10.11
CA LEU A 103 12.69 -7.27 10.85
C LEU A 103 13.39 -7.14 12.21
N PRO A 104 13.82 -5.92 12.58
CA PRO A 104 14.23 -5.60 13.95
C PRO A 104 13.08 -5.76 14.97
N ARG A 105 13.43 -5.87 16.27
CA ARG A 105 12.54 -6.21 17.41
C ARG A 105 11.36 -5.24 17.66
N HIS A 106 11.26 -4.11 16.94
CA HIS A 106 10.21 -3.11 17.10
C HIS A 106 9.63 -2.59 15.76
N THR A 107 9.93 -3.27 14.66
CA THR A 107 9.39 -2.93 13.34
C THR A 107 8.17 -3.80 13.05
N LYS A 108 7.11 -3.18 12.54
CA LYS A 108 5.89 -3.85 12.09
C LYS A 108 5.93 -4.13 10.59
N LEU A 109 5.27 -5.20 10.18
CA LEU A 109 5.12 -5.61 8.79
C LEU A 109 3.72 -5.29 8.25
N ILE A 110 3.67 -4.71 7.04
CA ILE A 110 2.45 -4.39 6.31
C ILE A 110 2.18 -5.48 5.26
N GLY A 111 1.01 -6.12 5.34
CA GLY A 111 0.50 -6.94 4.24
C GLY A 111 -0.25 -6.06 3.24
N VAL A 112 0.29 -5.91 2.03
CA VAL A 112 -0.27 -5.00 1.02
C VAL A 112 -1.07 -5.79 0.00
N LEU A 113 -2.36 -5.46 -0.12
CA LEU A 113 -3.29 -6.00 -1.11
C LEU A 113 -3.60 -4.92 -2.15
N THR A 114 -3.51 -5.28 -3.42
CA THR A 114 -4.14 -4.47 -4.46
C THR A 114 -5.65 -4.64 -4.34
N GLY A 115 -6.39 -3.54 -4.26
CA GLY A 115 -7.82 -3.56 -4.01
C GLY A 115 -8.62 -4.19 -5.16
N PRO A 116 -9.78 -4.80 -4.84
CA PRO A 116 -10.59 -5.54 -5.80
C PRO A 116 -11.09 -4.69 -6.97
N TYR A 117 -11.44 -3.42 -6.73
CA TYR A 117 -11.94 -2.56 -7.80
C TYR A 117 -10.81 -2.18 -8.77
N THR A 118 -9.65 -1.82 -8.22
CA THR A 118 -8.45 -1.56 -9.01
C THR A 118 -8.03 -2.77 -9.83
N LEU A 119 -8.11 -3.99 -9.28
CA LEU A 119 -7.86 -5.22 -10.05
C LEU A 119 -8.85 -5.40 -11.21
N ALA A 120 -10.15 -5.17 -10.97
CA ALA A 120 -11.18 -5.24 -11.99
C ALA A 120 -10.93 -4.23 -13.13
N LYS A 121 -10.74 -2.94 -12.79
CA LYS A 121 -10.52 -1.85 -13.76
C LYS A 121 -9.21 -1.96 -14.52
N SER A 122 -8.22 -2.62 -13.92
CA SER A 122 -6.91 -2.85 -14.56
C SER A 122 -6.89 -4.10 -15.44
N SER A 123 -7.98 -4.85 -15.51
CA SER A 123 -8.11 -6.09 -16.27
C SER A 123 -9.02 -5.93 -17.48
N VAL A 124 -8.76 -6.71 -18.52
CA VAL A 124 -9.68 -6.85 -19.67
C VAL A 124 -10.65 -7.97 -19.36
N ASP A 125 -11.91 -7.63 -19.11
CA ASP A 125 -12.95 -8.62 -18.82
C ASP A 125 -13.51 -9.25 -20.10
N SER A 126 -13.26 -10.54 -20.29
CA SER A 126 -13.78 -11.35 -21.40
C SER A 126 -14.73 -12.46 -20.91
N PHE A 127 -15.17 -12.42 -19.66
CA PHE A 127 -16.00 -13.48 -19.06
C PHE A 127 -17.24 -12.96 -18.34
N TYR A 128 -17.11 -12.00 -17.42
CA TYR A 128 -18.24 -11.55 -16.59
C TYR A 128 -19.18 -10.63 -17.38
N HIS A 129 -18.60 -9.69 -18.13
CA HIS A 129 -19.32 -8.58 -18.74
C HIS A 129 -20.13 -7.75 -17.72
N ASP A 130 -19.73 -7.84 -16.45
CA ASP A 130 -20.29 -7.14 -15.30
C ASP A 130 -19.14 -6.80 -14.34
N GLU A 131 -18.78 -5.52 -14.27
CA GLU A 131 -17.69 -5.01 -13.45
C GLU A 131 -17.93 -5.27 -11.95
N LYS A 132 -19.20 -5.19 -11.50
CA LYS A 132 -19.56 -5.39 -10.11
C LYS A 132 -19.34 -6.85 -9.72
N GLU A 133 -19.85 -7.79 -10.52
CA GLU A 133 -19.64 -9.22 -10.25
C GLU A 133 -18.15 -9.58 -10.23
N LEU A 134 -17.38 -9.06 -11.20
CA LEU A 134 -15.93 -9.25 -11.25
C LEU A 134 -15.22 -8.70 -10.01
N ALA A 135 -15.56 -7.47 -9.59
CA ALA A 135 -14.96 -6.85 -8.41
C ALA A 135 -15.27 -7.64 -7.12
N PHE A 136 -16.48 -8.19 -6.98
CA PHE A 136 -16.85 -9.01 -5.82
C PHE A 136 -16.13 -10.37 -5.79
N ASP A 137 -15.92 -11.02 -6.94
CA ASP A 137 -15.12 -12.24 -6.99
C ASP A 137 -13.63 -11.97 -6.68
N PHE A 138 -13.09 -10.82 -7.10
CA PHE A 138 -11.77 -10.36 -6.64
C PHE A 138 -11.76 -10.11 -5.12
N ALA A 139 -12.76 -9.44 -4.56
CA ALA A 139 -12.85 -9.18 -3.12
C ALA A 139 -12.90 -10.48 -2.32
N THR A 140 -13.67 -11.46 -2.79
CA THR A 140 -13.76 -12.80 -2.21
C THR A 140 -12.43 -13.54 -2.28
N ALA A 141 -11.69 -13.42 -3.38
CA ALA A 141 -10.37 -14.02 -3.51
C ALA A 141 -9.33 -13.35 -2.58
N LEU A 142 -9.32 -12.02 -2.51
CA LEU A 142 -8.44 -11.23 -1.65
C LEU A 142 -8.73 -11.43 -0.16
N ARG A 143 -9.99 -11.67 0.22
CA ARG A 143 -10.38 -12.04 1.58
C ARG A 143 -9.61 -13.27 2.07
N LYS A 144 -9.53 -14.32 1.24
CA LYS A 144 -8.76 -15.54 1.58
C LYS A 144 -7.27 -15.27 1.73
N GLU A 145 -6.71 -14.40 0.90
CA GLU A 145 -5.31 -13.97 1.04
C GLU A 145 -5.11 -13.22 2.36
N ALA A 146 -6.01 -12.28 2.70
CA ALA A 146 -5.97 -11.55 3.96
C ALA A 146 -5.99 -12.50 5.17
N GLU A 147 -6.87 -13.51 5.18
CA GLU A 147 -6.96 -14.52 6.26
C GLU A 147 -5.67 -15.32 6.47
N HIS A 148 -4.88 -15.52 5.41
CA HIS A 148 -3.55 -16.11 5.54
C HIS A 148 -2.51 -15.09 6.02
N LEU A 149 -2.55 -13.87 5.47
CA LEU A 149 -1.60 -12.81 5.80
C LEU A 149 -1.67 -12.35 7.25
N VAL A 150 -2.86 -12.27 7.88
CA VAL A 150 -3.01 -11.78 9.26
C VAL A 150 -2.22 -12.59 10.31
N LYS A 151 -1.79 -13.81 9.97
CA LYS A 151 -0.92 -14.64 10.83
C LYS A 151 0.54 -14.18 10.81
N HIS A 152 0.91 -13.39 9.80
CA HIS A 152 2.29 -13.04 9.48
C HIS A 152 2.54 -11.53 9.48
N VAL A 153 1.52 -10.70 9.29
CA VAL A 153 1.66 -9.24 9.25
C VAL A 153 0.99 -8.56 10.46
N ASP A 154 1.37 -7.32 10.75
CA ASP A 154 0.81 -6.54 11.86
C ASP A 154 -0.46 -5.78 11.47
N PHE A 155 -0.60 -5.41 10.19
CA PHE A 155 -1.82 -4.86 9.63
C PHE A 155 -1.90 -5.08 8.10
N ILE A 156 -3.10 -4.96 7.55
CA ILE A 156 -3.37 -5.09 6.11
C ILE A 156 -3.62 -3.71 5.51
N SER A 157 -2.98 -3.40 4.39
CA SER A 157 -3.30 -2.24 3.53
C SER A 157 -4.00 -2.74 2.28
N ILE A 158 -5.10 -2.08 1.92
CA ILE A 158 -5.80 -2.27 0.66
C ILE A 158 -5.58 -1.01 -0.17
N ASP A 159 -4.95 -1.16 -1.32
CA ASP A 159 -4.57 -0.05 -2.19
C ASP A 159 -5.57 0.04 -3.35
N GLU A 160 -6.39 1.09 -3.37
CA GLU A 160 -7.43 1.36 -4.38
C GLU A 160 -7.16 2.69 -5.11
N PRO A 161 -6.07 2.82 -5.88
CA PRO A 161 -5.77 4.05 -6.61
C PRO A 161 -6.85 4.47 -7.61
N VAL A 162 -7.71 3.55 -8.08
CA VAL A 162 -8.78 3.91 -9.02
C VAL A 162 -9.89 4.73 -8.36
N PHE A 163 -10.08 4.61 -7.03
CA PHE A 163 -11.12 5.34 -6.31
C PHE A 163 -10.99 6.86 -6.42
N SER A 164 -9.79 7.41 -6.60
CA SER A 164 -9.62 8.86 -6.79
C SER A 164 -10.27 9.38 -8.08
N ASN A 165 -10.44 8.52 -9.08
CA ASN A 165 -11.06 8.87 -10.36
C ASN A 165 -12.51 8.40 -10.45
N GLU A 166 -12.79 7.23 -9.88
CA GLU A 166 -14.09 6.56 -9.97
C GLU A 166 -14.31 5.73 -8.71
N LEU A 167 -15.26 6.16 -7.87
CA LEU A 167 -15.67 5.42 -6.68
C LEU A 167 -17.03 4.75 -6.94
N PRO A 168 -17.10 3.41 -7.04
CA PRO A 168 -18.37 2.73 -7.28
C PRO A 168 -19.26 2.77 -6.03
N GLU A 169 -20.58 2.74 -6.21
CA GLU A 169 -21.56 2.72 -5.10
C GLU A 169 -21.34 1.54 -4.13
N TYR A 170 -20.81 0.43 -4.64
CA TYR A 170 -20.52 -0.79 -3.90
C TYR A 170 -19.08 -0.85 -3.31
N ALA A 171 -18.32 0.26 -3.35
CA ALA A 171 -16.94 0.32 -2.83
C ALA A 171 -16.83 -0.11 -1.35
N SER A 172 -17.77 0.35 -0.52
CA SER A 172 -17.80 -0.01 0.91
C SER A 172 -18.01 -1.52 1.09
N GLU A 173 -18.91 -2.14 0.33
CA GLU A 173 -19.18 -3.58 0.38
C GLU A 173 -17.96 -4.42 -0.08
N LEU A 174 -17.22 -3.94 -1.08
CA LEU A 174 -15.97 -4.60 -1.53
C LEU A 174 -14.93 -4.63 -0.40
N LEU A 175 -14.70 -3.48 0.24
CA LEU A 175 -13.76 -3.40 1.35
C LEU A 175 -14.24 -4.23 2.53
N GLN A 176 -15.53 -4.15 2.89
CA GLN A 176 -16.10 -4.94 3.98
C GLN A 176 -15.96 -6.45 3.75
N THR A 177 -16.10 -6.91 2.50
CA THR A 177 -15.89 -8.32 2.14
C THR A 177 -14.49 -8.80 2.51
N ILE A 178 -13.48 -7.94 2.43
CA ILE A 178 -12.10 -8.26 2.79
C ILE A 178 -11.86 -8.07 4.30
N THR A 179 -12.30 -6.95 4.86
CA THR A 179 -11.90 -6.47 6.19
C THR A 179 -12.69 -7.07 7.35
N LYS A 180 -13.92 -7.55 7.10
CA LYS A 180 -14.81 -8.08 8.14
C LYS A 180 -14.12 -9.16 8.98
N ASP A 181 -14.16 -8.99 10.30
CA ASP A 181 -13.62 -9.95 11.28
C ASP A 181 -12.12 -10.28 11.11
N LEU A 182 -11.33 -9.41 10.46
CA LEU A 182 -9.86 -9.53 10.48
C LEU A 182 -9.32 -9.22 11.88
N SER A 183 -8.34 -10.00 12.33
CA SER A 183 -7.74 -9.86 13.67
C SER A 183 -6.74 -8.71 13.79
N CYS A 184 -6.38 -8.06 12.68
CA CYS A 184 -5.44 -6.96 12.63
C CYS A 184 -6.11 -5.68 12.12
N GLN A 185 -5.43 -4.54 12.31
CA GLN A 185 -5.89 -3.28 11.74
C GLN A 185 -5.89 -3.32 10.20
N THR A 186 -6.71 -2.47 9.61
CA THR A 186 -6.87 -2.32 8.16
C THR A 186 -6.67 -0.88 7.74
N ARG A 187 -5.98 -0.68 6.63
CA ARG A 187 -5.73 0.62 6.02
C ARG A 187 -6.28 0.63 4.59
N LEU A 188 -7.00 1.69 4.22
CA LEU A 188 -7.29 1.99 2.83
C LEU A 188 -6.29 3.04 2.33
N HIS A 189 -5.57 2.74 1.27
CA HIS A 189 -4.74 3.71 0.57
C HIS A 189 -5.37 4.09 -0.77
N VAL A 190 -5.60 5.39 -0.98
CA VAL A 190 -6.04 5.96 -2.26
C VAL A 190 -5.11 7.12 -2.58
N CYS A 191 -4.25 6.94 -3.59
CA CYS A 191 -3.39 7.99 -4.12
C CYS A 191 -4.14 8.88 -5.12
N GLY A 192 -3.56 10.02 -5.47
CA GLY A 192 -4.22 11.04 -6.30
C GLY A 192 -5.16 11.95 -5.51
N ASP A 193 -5.87 12.82 -6.24
CA ASP A 193 -6.80 13.79 -5.65
C ASP A 193 -8.13 13.11 -5.26
N VAL A 194 -8.37 13.01 -3.95
CA VAL A 194 -9.60 12.40 -3.41
C VAL A 194 -10.66 13.42 -2.99
N SER A 195 -10.46 14.71 -3.29
CA SER A 195 -11.37 15.80 -2.85
C SER A 195 -12.85 15.53 -3.16
N GLY A 196 -13.14 14.99 -4.34
CA GLY A 196 -14.50 14.67 -4.78
C GLY A 196 -15.18 13.49 -4.07
N ILE A 197 -14.44 12.72 -3.27
CA ILE A 197 -14.94 11.50 -2.62
C ILE A 197 -14.70 11.46 -1.10
N ILE A 198 -14.23 12.55 -0.50
CA ILE A 198 -13.99 12.63 0.96
C ILE A 198 -15.23 12.22 1.78
N PRO A 199 -16.47 12.68 1.48
CA PRO A 199 -17.65 12.31 2.26
C PRO A 199 -17.90 10.81 2.32
N GLN A 200 -17.56 10.08 1.26
CA GLN A 200 -17.70 8.63 1.18
C GLN A 200 -16.52 7.91 1.86
N LEU A 201 -15.30 8.47 1.76
CA LEU A 201 -14.10 7.88 2.34
C LEU A 201 -14.15 7.81 3.87
N VAL A 202 -14.69 8.84 4.54
CA VAL A 202 -14.72 8.90 6.01
C VAL A 202 -15.54 7.78 6.66
N ASP A 203 -16.43 7.14 5.91
CA ASP A 203 -17.28 6.03 6.36
C ASP A 203 -16.82 4.66 5.87
N MET A 204 -15.71 4.57 5.11
CA MET A 204 -15.21 3.29 4.59
C MET A 204 -14.89 2.30 5.73
N PRO A 205 -15.10 0.99 5.55
CA PRO A 205 -14.99 -0.01 6.61
C PRO A 205 -13.53 -0.46 6.85
N VAL A 206 -12.68 0.52 7.17
CA VAL A 206 -11.28 0.38 7.56
C VAL A 206 -10.96 1.20 8.81
N ASP A 207 -9.84 0.89 9.46
CA ASP A 207 -9.38 1.58 10.67
C ASP A 207 -8.56 2.84 10.35
N ILE A 208 -7.83 2.82 9.24
CA ILE A 208 -6.88 3.87 8.84
C ILE A 208 -7.15 4.32 7.40
N LEU A 209 -7.24 5.63 7.17
CA LEU A 209 -7.26 6.22 5.82
C LEU A 209 -5.89 6.79 5.47
N SER A 210 -5.42 6.52 4.25
CA SER A 210 -4.12 6.97 3.75
C SER A 210 -4.25 7.66 2.39
N HIS A 211 -3.79 8.92 2.32
CA HIS A 211 -3.93 9.75 1.12
C HIS A 211 -2.68 10.60 0.84
N GLU A 212 -2.60 11.08 -0.39
CA GLU A 212 -1.53 11.87 -0.99
C GLU A 212 -1.60 13.37 -0.59
N PHE A 213 -1.39 13.66 0.69
CA PHE A 213 -1.48 15.04 1.19
C PHE A 213 -0.32 15.94 0.76
N LYS A 214 0.86 15.38 0.44
CA LYS A 214 2.03 16.21 0.14
C LYS A 214 1.98 16.78 -1.28
N ALA A 215 1.59 15.98 -2.27
CA ALA A 215 1.32 16.48 -3.62
C ALA A 215 -0.02 17.24 -3.72
N SER A 216 -1.02 16.89 -2.89
CA SER A 216 -2.36 17.50 -2.87
C SER A 216 -2.72 18.17 -1.54
N PRO A 217 -2.04 19.27 -1.15
CA PRO A 217 -2.24 19.90 0.17
C PRO A 217 -3.59 20.60 0.35
N HIS A 218 -4.40 20.75 -0.72
CA HIS A 218 -5.77 21.24 -0.65
C HIS A 218 -6.72 20.21 0.00
N LEU A 219 -6.36 18.92 0.01
CA LEU A 219 -7.16 17.88 0.68
C LEU A 219 -7.41 18.17 2.17
N PHE A 220 -6.51 18.90 2.83
CA PHE A 220 -6.71 19.33 4.22
C PHE A 220 -7.99 20.16 4.40
N GLU A 221 -8.38 20.98 3.43
CA GLU A 221 -9.59 21.80 3.51
C GLU A 221 -10.85 20.93 3.40
N GLY A 222 -10.84 19.94 2.50
CA GLY A 222 -11.95 18.99 2.39
C GLY A 222 -12.18 18.16 3.66
N PHE A 223 -11.11 17.76 4.36
CA PHE A 223 -11.23 17.06 5.65
C PHE A 223 -11.61 17.97 6.83
N ILE A 224 -11.55 19.31 6.68
CA ILE A 224 -12.17 20.25 7.64
C ILE A 224 -13.68 20.26 7.45
N GLU A 225 -14.15 20.25 6.19
CA GLU A 225 -15.58 20.22 5.85
C GLU A 225 -16.23 18.88 6.22
N TYR A 226 -15.51 17.78 6.05
CA TYR A 226 -15.94 16.42 6.37
C TYR A 226 -15.01 15.78 7.41
N PRO A 227 -15.22 16.07 8.72
CA PRO A 227 -14.33 15.59 9.78
C PRO A 227 -14.26 14.06 9.85
N CYS A 228 -13.04 13.53 9.77
CA CYS A 228 -12.77 12.10 9.88
C CYS A 228 -12.49 11.69 11.33
N LYS A 229 -13.21 10.69 11.84
CA LYS A 229 -12.98 10.10 13.17
C LYS A 229 -11.99 8.92 13.15
N LYS A 230 -11.61 8.44 11.97
CA LYS A 230 -10.68 7.33 11.80
C LYS A 230 -9.24 7.79 12.01
N HIS A 231 -8.35 6.82 12.17
CA HIS A 231 -6.93 7.12 12.16
C HIS A 231 -6.48 7.54 10.76
N MET A 232 -5.56 8.51 10.70
CA MET A 232 -5.02 9.02 9.45
C MET A 232 -3.56 8.62 9.26
N CYS A 233 -3.23 8.23 8.03
CA CYS A 233 -1.88 8.11 7.52
C CYS A 233 -1.62 9.23 6.52
N ILE A 234 -0.77 10.19 6.90
CA ILE A 234 -0.51 11.39 6.11
C ILE A 234 0.63 11.14 5.12
N GLY A 235 0.35 11.27 3.82
CA GLY A 235 1.38 11.41 2.79
C GLY A 235 2.18 12.69 3.00
N ALA A 236 3.45 12.56 3.35
CA ALA A 236 4.29 13.67 3.82
C ALA A 236 5.52 13.92 2.94
N VAL A 237 5.84 12.99 2.03
CA VAL A 237 6.89 13.11 1.01
C VAL A 237 6.37 12.62 -0.33
N ARG A 238 6.71 13.32 -1.41
CA ARG A 238 6.26 12.97 -2.76
C ARG A 238 6.93 11.68 -3.25
N SER A 239 6.14 10.81 -3.86
CA SER A 239 6.61 9.58 -4.52
C SER A 239 6.79 9.72 -6.03
N ASP A 240 6.37 10.84 -6.61
CA ASP A 240 6.39 11.16 -8.04
C ASP A 240 7.46 12.20 -8.42
N ASP A 241 8.21 12.70 -7.44
CA ASP A 241 9.26 13.71 -7.61
C ASP A 241 10.59 13.22 -6.99
N VAL A 242 11.68 13.37 -7.74
CA VAL A 242 13.04 13.02 -7.33
C VAL A 242 13.63 14.00 -6.31
N ARG A 243 13.03 15.19 -6.15
CA ARG A 243 13.41 16.16 -5.12
C ARG A 243 13.18 15.57 -3.74
N VAL A 244 14.21 15.52 -2.92
CA VAL A 244 14.14 15.06 -1.53
C VAL A 244 13.68 16.22 -0.64
N GLU A 245 12.55 16.04 0.06
CA GLU A 245 12.07 16.98 1.07
C GLU A 245 12.98 16.98 2.30
N SER A 246 13.25 18.16 2.84
CA SER A 246 13.96 18.31 4.10
C SER A 246 13.10 17.91 5.30
N VAL A 247 13.75 17.56 6.42
CA VAL A 247 13.08 17.22 7.68
C VAL A 247 12.11 18.33 8.13
N GLU A 248 12.53 19.61 8.04
CA GLU A 248 11.68 20.74 8.46
C GLU A 248 10.45 20.94 7.57
N GLU A 249 10.56 20.68 6.26
CA GLU A 249 9.41 20.73 5.35
C GLU A 249 8.39 19.65 5.69
N ILE A 250 8.86 18.43 6.01
CA ILE A 250 8.00 17.32 6.43
C ILE A 250 7.32 17.66 7.75
N VAL A 251 8.08 18.15 8.74
CA VAL A 251 7.53 18.54 10.06
C VAL A 251 6.50 19.66 9.93
N THR A 252 6.76 20.68 9.11
CA THR A 252 5.83 21.78 8.87
C THR A 252 4.54 21.27 8.23
N HIS A 253 4.65 20.39 7.25
CA HIS A 253 3.51 19.76 6.59
C HIS A 253 2.66 18.92 7.55
N VAL A 254 3.29 18.06 8.36
CA VAL A 254 2.58 17.21 9.32
C VAL A 254 1.97 18.02 10.46
N ARG A 255 2.56 19.15 10.86
CA ARG A 255 1.94 20.08 11.83
C ARG A 255 0.65 20.71 11.29
N LYS A 256 0.57 21.01 9.99
CA LYS A 256 -0.71 21.41 9.35
C LYS A 256 -1.74 20.28 9.51
N ALA A 257 -1.36 19.04 9.18
CA ALA A 257 -2.24 17.89 9.37
C ALA A 257 -2.71 17.74 10.82
N LEU A 258 -1.82 17.91 11.81
CA LEU A 258 -2.17 17.82 13.24
C LEU A 258 -3.23 18.85 13.67
N SER A 259 -3.28 20.02 13.01
CA SER A 259 -4.33 21.02 13.26
C SER A 259 -5.69 20.67 12.66
N VAL A 260 -5.72 19.77 11.66
CA VAL A 260 -6.95 19.34 10.97
C VAL A 260 -7.56 18.12 11.65
N PHE A 261 -6.74 17.14 12.02
CA PHE A 261 -7.21 15.82 12.47
C PHE A 261 -7.22 15.63 13.99
N ASP A 262 -7.07 16.70 14.78
CA ASP A 262 -7.14 16.71 16.26
C ASP A 262 -6.43 15.52 16.97
N GLY A 263 -5.24 15.17 16.49
CA GLY A 263 -4.44 14.08 17.07
C GLY A 263 -4.78 12.67 16.57
N ASN A 264 -5.73 12.49 15.63
CA ASN A 264 -6.03 11.21 14.98
C ASN A 264 -4.97 10.76 13.95
N ILE A 265 -3.82 11.46 13.88
CA ILE A 265 -2.71 11.06 13.02
C ILE A 265 -1.96 9.91 13.68
N LEU A 266 -2.13 8.72 13.11
CA LEU A 266 -1.44 7.51 13.55
C LEU A 266 -0.12 7.34 12.80
N GLN A 267 -0.09 7.66 11.51
CA GLN A 267 1.04 7.36 10.62
C GLN A 267 1.43 8.55 9.74
N ILE A 268 2.71 8.62 9.38
CA ILE A 268 3.22 9.42 8.26
C ILE A 268 3.94 8.49 7.29
N ALA A 269 3.76 8.72 5.99
CA ALA A 269 4.29 7.89 4.92
C ALA A 269 4.65 8.73 3.68
N PRO A 270 5.30 8.17 2.66
CA PRO A 270 5.25 8.72 1.31
C PRO A 270 3.82 8.80 0.77
N ASP A 271 3.59 9.68 -0.21
CA ASP A 271 2.29 9.87 -0.86
C ASP A 271 1.76 8.58 -1.54
N CYS A 272 2.63 7.78 -2.14
CA CYS A 272 2.32 6.49 -2.75
C CYS A 272 3.54 5.55 -2.64
N GLY A 273 3.46 4.36 -3.25
CA GLY A 273 4.61 3.45 -3.38
C GLY A 273 5.79 4.09 -4.11
N GLN A 274 7.02 3.81 -3.69
CA GLN A 274 8.22 4.50 -4.17
C GLN A 274 8.92 3.78 -5.33
N ARG A 275 8.36 2.69 -5.87
CA ARG A 275 9.01 1.84 -6.89
C ARG A 275 9.58 2.62 -8.08
N LEU A 276 8.94 3.70 -8.49
CA LEU A 276 9.34 4.49 -9.66
C LEU A 276 10.46 5.49 -9.39
N LEU A 277 10.84 5.70 -8.12
CA LEU A 277 11.94 6.58 -7.75
C LEU A 277 13.29 5.88 -7.89
N PRO A 278 14.38 6.64 -8.17
CA PRO A 278 15.72 6.15 -7.94
C PRO A 278 15.90 5.70 -6.47
N ARG A 279 16.57 4.57 -6.26
CA ARG A 279 16.74 3.96 -4.94
C ARG A 279 17.35 4.91 -3.90
N ASP A 280 18.40 5.65 -4.26
CA ASP A 280 19.06 6.60 -3.35
C ASP A 280 18.12 7.75 -2.95
N CYS A 281 17.27 8.20 -3.87
CA CYS A 281 16.24 9.21 -3.59
C CYS A 281 15.18 8.65 -2.64
N ALA A 282 14.66 7.45 -2.91
CA ALA A 282 13.68 6.79 -2.05
C ALA A 282 14.21 6.57 -0.63
N PHE A 283 15.44 6.09 -0.50
CA PHE A 283 16.13 5.91 0.77
C PHE A 283 16.26 7.23 1.54
N GLN A 284 16.75 8.29 0.89
CA GLN A 284 16.94 9.58 1.56
C GLN A 284 15.61 10.23 1.98
N LYS A 285 14.55 10.08 1.18
CA LYS A 285 13.18 10.50 1.56
C LYS A 285 12.69 9.77 2.80
N LEU A 286 12.85 8.45 2.88
CA LEU A 286 12.46 7.67 4.05
C LEU A 286 13.29 8.06 5.29
N LYS A 287 14.59 8.31 5.12
CA LYS A 287 15.45 8.76 6.22
C LYS A 287 14.99 10.11 6.78
N ASN A 288 14.66 11.07 5.91
CA ASN A 288 14.14 12.37 6.35
C ASN A 288 12.75 12.25 6.99
N LEU A 289 11.91 11.35 6.47
CA LEU A 289 10.60 11.04 7.06
C LEU A 289 10.73 10.46 8.47
N ALA A 290 11.67 9.54 8.69
CA ALA A 290 11.94 8.96 10.00
C ALA A 290 12.39 10.01 11.02
N LEU A 291 13.39 10.84 10.66
CA LEU A 291 13.88 11.95 11.48
C LEU A 291 12.77 12.98 11.79
N ALA A 292 11.88 13.25 10.83
CA ALA A 292 10.72 14.10 11.06
C ALA A 292 9.76 13.48 12.07
N GLY A 293 9.50 12.17 11.99
CA GLY A 293 8.70 11.43 12.96
C GLY A 293 9.27 11.50 14.37
N GLU A 294 10.58 11.32 14.54
CA GLU A 294 11.27 11.49 15.83
C GLU A 294 11.08 12.91 16.38
N LYS A 295 11.33 13.93 15.56
CA LYS A 295 11.16 15.34 15.95
C LYS A 295 9.72 15.68 16.35
N LEU A 296 8.73 15.14 15.64
CA LEU A 296 7.31 15.32 15.97
C LEU A 296 6.91 14.64 17.29
N ASN A 297 7.60 13.57 17.65
CA ASN A 297 7.37 12.82 18.89
C ASN A 297 8.14 13.35 20.11
N GLY A 298 8.90 14.44 19.96
CA GLY A 298 9.60 15.12 21.06
C GLY A 298 11.10 14.84 21.16
N GLY A 299 11.70 14.18 20.16
CA GLY A 299 13.11 13.77 20.18
C GLY A 299 13.29 12.37 20.74
#